data_AF-A0A1I4M5Q6-F1
#
_entry.id   AF-A0A1I4M5Q6-F1
#
_cell.length_a   1.000
_cell.length_b   1.000
_cell.length_c   1.000
_cell.angle_alpha   90.00
_cell.angle_beta   90.00
_cell.angle_gamma   90.00
#
_symmetry.space_group_name_H-M   'P 1'
#
loop_
_entity.id
_entity.type
_entity.pdbx_description
1 polymer ?
#
loop_
_entity_poly.entity_id
_entity_poly.type
_entity_poly.pdbx_seq_one_letter_code
_entity_poly.pdbx_strand_id
1 'polypeptide(L)'
;MVRNIFGILCFIVSGFFVYMVGLMAFFDFSANGADKAGIMGVFCIPAVVSHLIGLLLYRGGSWQTATGITLIGGSVLNVFVVIAMFSIKASPEIAGTVDTRGVDSFSDYLAGFSVMSVAIGLGLLLMLAGRSADKRRKLAMDDAAAYPRF
;
A
#
# COMPACT_ATOMS: atom_id res chain seq x y z
N MET A 1 -8.67 4.95 23.60
CA MET A 1 -7.76 3.91 23.07
C MET A 1 -8.45 3.00 22.06
N VAL A 2 -9.60 2.42 22.39
CA VAL A 2 -10.40 1.55 21.48
C VAL A 2 -10.59 2.13 20.07
N ARG A 3 -11.01 3.40 19.94
CA ARG A 3 -11.19 4.05 18.62
C ARG A 3 -9.92 4.03 17.74
N ASN A 4 -8.75 4.25 18.34
CA ASN A 4 -7.49 4.24 17.58
C ASN A 4 -7.13 2.82 17.13
N ILE A 5 -7.41 1.80 17.96
CA ILE A 5 -7.20 0.39 17.60
C ILE A 5 -8.05 0.03 16.39
N PHE A 6 -9.34 0.37 16.41
CA PHE A 6 -10.23 0.17 15.26
C PHE A 6 -9.72 0.90 14.01
N GLY A 7 -9.24 2.14 14.15
CA GLY A 7 -8.65 2.88 13.03
C GLY A 7 -7.41 2.17 12.45
N ILE A 8 -6.53 1.63 13.29
CA ILE A 8 -5.35 0.86 12.85
C ILE A 8 -5.78 -0.42 12.13
N LEU A 9 -6.78 -1.15 12.64
CA LEU A 9 -7.30 -2.35 11.97
C LEU A 9 -7.84 -2.01 10.57
N CYS A 10 -8.57 -0.89 10.43
CA CYS A 10 -9.02 -0.42 9.13
C CYS A 10 -7.86 -0.08 8.17
N PHE A 11 -6.76 0.51 8.66
CA PHE A 11 -5.56 0.73 7.84
C PHE A 11 -4.88 -0.57 7.43
N ILE A 12 -4.87 -1.59 8.30
CA ILE A 12 -4.31 -2.92 7.96
C ILE A 12 -5.14 -3.54 6.82
N VAL A 13 -6.46 -3.49 6.93
CA VAL A 13 -7.38 -3.97 5.87
C VAL A 13 -7.15 -3.18 4.57
N SER A 14 -7.02 -1.86 4.65
CA SER A 14 -6.67 -1.05 3.47
C SER A 14 -5.32 -1.45 2.88
N GLY A 15 -4.30 -1.69 3.70
CA GLY A 15 -2.98 -2.11 3.27
C GLY A 15 -3.00 -3.47 2.57
N PHE A 16 -3.83 -4.40 3.04
CA PHE A 16 -4.09 -5.68 2.39
C PHE A 16 -4.69 -5.49 0.98
N PHE A 17 -5.62 -4.56 0.81
CA PHE A 17 -6.18 -4.27 -0.51
C PHE A 17 -5.16 -3.59 -1.44
N VAL A 18 -4.33 -2.68 -0.93
CA VAL A 18 -3.20 -2.10 -1.69
C VAL A 18 -2.24 -3.21 -2.13
N TYR A 19 -1.93 -4.15 -1.25
CA TYR A 19 -1.15 -5.34 -1.58
C TYR A 19 -1.81 -6.12 -2.72
N MET A 20 -3.11 -6.43 -2.63
CA MET A 20 -3.83 -7.17 -3.66
C MET A 20 -3.83 -6.45 -5.00
N VAL A 21 -4.10 -5.13 -5.03
CA VAL A 21 -4.05 -4.35 -6.27
C VAL A 21 -2.65 -4.38 -6.89
N GLY A 22 -1.61 -4.23 -6.06
CA GLY A 22 -0.21 -4.33 -6.52
C GLY A 22 0.11 -5.73 -7.05
N LEU A 23 -0.38 -6.78 -6.41
CA LEU A 23 -0.18 -8.16 -6.84
C LEU A 23 -0.86 -8.42 -8.19
N MET A 24 -2.12 -8.01 -8.32
CA MET A 24 -2.91 -8.16 -9.55
C MET A 24 -2.29 -7.42 -10.73
N ALA A 25 -1.54 -6.34 -10.49
CA ALA A 25 -0.83 -5.63 -11.53
C ALA A 25 0.26 -6.47 -12.20
N PHE A 26 0.79 -7.52 -11.55
CA PHE A 26 1.74 -8.46 -12.17
C PHE A 26 1.07 -9.55 -13.01
N PHE A 27 -0.23 -9.77 -12.84
CA PHE A 27 -0.95 -10.79 -13.59
C PHE A 27 -1.32 -10.26 -14.98
N ASP A 28 -1.08 -11.09 -16.00
CA ASP A 28 -1.60 -10.88 -17.34
C ASP A 28 -2.97 -11.54 -17.50
N PHE A 29 -4.02 -10.73 -17.40
CA PHE A 29 -5.40 -11.17 -17.60
C PHE A 29 -5.86 -11.10 -19.06
N SER A 30 -5.03 -10.57 -19.97
CA SER A 30 -5.40 -10.40 -21.39
C SER A 30 -5.67 -11.75 -22.06
N ALA A 31 -4.96 -12.80 -21.64
CA ALA A 31 -5.18 -14.18 -22.08
C ALA A 31 -6.60 -14.72 -21.81
N ASN A 32 -7.30 -14.15 -20.82
CA ASN A 32 -8.65 -14.58 -20.43
C ASN A 32 -9.75 -13.59 -20.88
N GLY A 33 -9.41 -12.54 -21.63
CA GLY A 33 -10.37 -11.51 -22.08
C GLY A 33 -10.94 -10.64 -20.94
N ALA A 34 -10.35 -10.71 -19.75
CA ALA A 34 -10.82 -9.97 -18.58
C ALA A 34 -10.21 -8.55 -18.54
N ASP A 35 -11.05 -7.56 -18.21
CA ASP A 35 -10.59 -6.18 -18.00
C ASP A 35 -9.80 -6.06 -16.70
N LYS A 36 -8.47 -6.16 -16.81
CA LYS A 36 -7.51 -6.00 -15.71
C LYS A 36 -7.75 -4.72 -14.91
N ALA A 37 -7.97 -3.60 -15.58
CA ALA A 37 -8.18 -2.31 -14.94
C ALA A 37 -9.51 -2.29 -14.17
N GLY A 38 -10.56 -2.87 -14.75
CA GLY A 38 -11.86 -3.06 -14.09
C GLY A 38 -11.75 -3.85 -12.79
N ILE A 39 -11.07 -5.00 -12.82
CA ILE A 39 -10.91 -5.83 -11.61
C ILE A 39 -10.10 -5.10 -10.54
N MET A 40 -8.96 -4.50 -10.91
CA MET A 40 -8.15 -3.69 -9.98
C MET A 40 -8.98 -2.54 -9.39
N GLY A 41 -9.80 -1.89 -10.20
CA GLY A 41 -10.72 -0.83 -9.77
C GLY A 41 -11.73 -1.28 -8.73
N VAL A 42 -12.28 -2.49 -8.87
CA VAL A 42 -13.18 -3.07 -7.86
C VAL A 42 -12.48 -3.25 -6.51
N PHE A 43 -11.22 -3.72 -6.51
CA PHE A 43 -10.44 -3.87 -5.27
C PHE A 43 -10.03 -2.52 -4.64
N CYS A 44 -9.96 -1.45 -5.42
CA CYS A 44 -9.74 -0.10 -4.90
C CYS A 44 -10.93 0.40 -4.06
N ILE A 45 -12.16 -0.05 -4.30
CA ILE A 45 -13.35 0.39 -3.54
C ILE A 45 -13.23 0.05 -2.04
N PRO A 46 -13.08 -1.23 -1.64
CA PRO A 46 -12.93 -1.57 -0.23
C PRO A 46 -11.61 -1.03 0.36
N ALA A 47 -10.57 -0.85 -0.46
CA ALA A 47 -9.34 -0.17 -0.04
C ALA A 47 -9.65 1.26 0.43
N VAL A 48 -10.29 2.07 -0.41
CA VAL A 48 -10.62 3.46 -0.10
C VAL A 48 -11.59 3.56 1.07
N VAL A 49 -12.64 2.73 1.08
CA VAL A 49 -13.64 2.75 2.17
C VAL A 49 -12.99 2.43 3.52
N SER A 50 -12.22 1.34 3.59
CA SER A 50 -11.52 0.99 4.84
C SER A 50 -10.49 2.05 5.23
N HIS A 51 -9.77 2.63 4.27
CA HIS A 51 -8.81 3.70 4.53
C HIS A 51 -9.45 4.95 5.11
N LEU A 52 -10.57 5.41 4.54
CA LEU A 52 -11.30 6.59 5.02
C LEU A 52 -11.86 6.37 6.42
N ILE A 53 -12.38 5.17 6.72
CA ILE A 53 -12.79 4.80 8.09
C ILE A 53 -11.58 4.84 9.03
N GLY A 54 -10.44 4.31 8.60
CA GLY A 54 -9.18 4.38 9.34
C GLY A 54 -8.79 5.82 9.69
N LEU A 55 -8.79 6.71 8.69
CA LEU A 55 -8.50 8.14 8.85
C LEU A 55 -9.49 8.84 9.79
N LEU A 56 -10.78 8.50 9.71
CA LEU A 56 -11.81 9.09 10.57
C LEU A 56 -11.63 8.69 12.04
N LEU A 57 -11.25 7.44 12.31
CA LEU A 57 -11.16 6.89 13.67
C LEU A 57 -9.80 7.16 14.32
N TYR A 58 -8.71 7.13 13.55
CA TYR A 58 -7.35 7.26 14.05
C TYR A 58 -6.99 8.72 14.36
N ARG A 59 -6.68 9.01 15.63
CA ARG A 59 -6.20 10.34 16.07
C ARG A 59 -4.73 10.38 16.47
N GLY A 60 -3.96 9.33 16.15
CA GLY A 60 -2.60 9.16 16.65
C GLY A 60 -1.50 9.91 15.89
N GLY A 61 -1.82 10.55 14.75
CA GLY A 61 -0.83 11.25 13.94
C GLY A 61 -1.43 12.00 12.75
N SER A 62 -0.57 12.55 11.90
CA SER A 62 -0.94 13.19 10.65
C SER A 62 -1.51 12.16 9.66
N TRP A 63 -2.62 12.49 9.00
CA TRP A 63 -3.27 11.60 8.03
C TRP A 63 -2.34 11.22 6.86
N GLN A 64 -1.40 12.11 6.52
CA GLN A 64 -0.37 11.89 5.52
C GLN A 64 0.56 10.76 5.94
N THR A 65 1.02 10.75 7.19
CA THR A 65 1.91 9.71 7.71
C THR A 65 1.21 8.35 7.74
N ALA A 66 -0.04 8.30 8.22
CA ALA A 66 -0.83 7.07 8.24
C ALA A 66 -1.05 6.52 6.83
N THR A 67 -1.46 7.37 5.88
CA THR A 67 -1.66 6.99 4.48
C THR A 67 -0.36 6.52 3.83
N GLY A 68 0.74 7.21 4.09
CA GLY A 68 2.04 6.83 3.55
C GLY A 68 2.51 5.46 4.04
N ILE A 69 2.34 5.17 5.34
CA ILE A 69 2.63 3.85 5.91
C ILE A 69 1.76 2.77 5.26
N THR A 70 0.47 3.00 5.08
CA THR A 70 -0.43 2.03 4.44
C THR A 70 0.00 1.71 3.00
N LEU A 71 0.31 2.74 2.20
CA LEU A 71 0.73 2.55 0.81
C LEU A 71 2.08 1.81 0.70
N ILE A 72 3.07 2.22 1.49
CA ILE A 72 4.38 1.56 1.52
C ILE A 72 4.24 0.13 2.04
N GLY A 73 3.51 -0.07 3.15
CA GLY A 73 3.33 -1.38 3.77
C GLY A 73 2.67 -2.38 2.83
N GLY A 74 1.58 -1.99 2.16
CA GLY A 74 0.92 -2.84 1.16
C GLY A 74 1.83 -3.16 -0.04
N SER A 75 2.66 -2.19 -0.46
CA SER A 75 3.55 -2.37 -1.61
C SER A 75 4.78 -3.22 -1.30
N VAL A 76 5.40 -3.08 -0.12
CA VAL A 76 6.61 -3.82 0.24
C VAL A 76 6.36 -5.32 0.32
N LEU A 77 5.17 -5.76 0.74
CA LEU A 77 4.81 -7.18 0.75
C LEU A 77 4.86 -7.80 -0.66
N ASN A 78 4.55 -7.04 -1.71
CA ASN A 78 4.65 -7.52 -3.09
C ASN A 78 6.09 -7.82 -3.51
N VAL A 79 7.10 -7.16 -2.93
CA VAL A 79 8.51 -7.47 -3.24
C VAL A 79 8.84 -8.91 -2.87
N PHE A 80 8.38 -9.37 -1.71
CA PHE A 80 8.59 -10.75 -1.28
C PHE A 80 7.89 -11.76 -2.20
N VAL A 81 6.68 -11.44 -2.65
CA VAL A 81 5.94 -12.30 -3.59
C VAL A 81 6.63 -12.35 -4.94
N VAL A 82 7.11 -11.22 -5.46
CA VAL A 82 7.86 -11.16 -6.73
C VAL A 82 9.13 -12.01 -6.64
N ILE A 83 9.89 -11.91 -5.55
CA ILE A 83 11.08 -12.74 -5.32
C ILE A 83 10.70 -14.22 -5.28
N ALA A 84 9.65 -14.59 -4.54
CA ALA A 84 9.17 -15.96 -4.46
C ALA A 84 8.75 -16.50 -5.84
N MET A 85 8.05 -15.70 -6.64
CA MET A 85 7.65 -16.08 -8.00
C MET A 85 8.87 -16.29 -8.91
N PHE A 86 9.89 -15.44 -8.81
CA PHE A 86 11.15 -15.65 -9.53
C PHE A 86 11.86 -16.93 -9.09
N SER A 87 11.91 -17.21 -7.80
CA SER A 87 12.52 -18.45 -7.28
C SER A 87 11.77 -19.69 -7.79
N ILE A 88 10.44 -19.65 -7.83
CA ILE A 88 9.63 -20.75 -8.37
C ILE A 88 9.89 -20.94 -9.86
N LYS A 89 9.87 -19.86 -10.66
CA LYS A 89 10.11 -19.91 -12.11
C LYS A 89 11.52 -20.39 -12.47
N ALA A 90 12.50 -20.08 -11.62
CA ALA A 90 13.89 -20.48 -11.84
C ALA A 90 14.18 -21.94 -11.44
N SER A 91 13.28 -22.60 -10.71
CA SER A 91 13.48 -23.99 -10.24
C SER A 91 12.93 -25.01 -11.26
N PRO A 92 13.81 -25.76 -11.95
CA PRO A 92 13.39 -26.81 -12.88
C PRO A 92 12.65 -27.96 -12.16
N GLU A 93 12.94 -28.19 -10.88
CA GLU A 93 12.29 -29.23 -10.07
C GLU A 93 10.80 -28.92 -9.84
N ILE A 94 10.47 -27.65 -9.62
CA ILE A 94 9.07 -27.21 -9.41
C ILE A 94 8.31 -27.19 -10.74
N ALA A 95 8.96 -26.73 -11.82
CA ALA A 95 8.35 -26.70 -13.16
C ALA A 95 7.93 -28.09 -13.67
N GLY A 96 8.63 -29.15 -13.26
CA GLY A 96 8.32 -30.52 -13.64
C GLY A 96 7.24 -31.22 -12.80
N THR A 97 6.82 -30.63 -11.68
CA THR A 97 5.97 -31.32 -10.66
C THR A 97 4.70 -30.57 -10.29
N VAL A 98 4.64 -29.26 -10.52
CA VAL A 98 3.51 -28.39 -10.12
C VAL A 98 2.88 -27.75 -11.36
N ASP A 99 1.55 -27.59 -11.36
CA ASP A 99 0.87 -26.80 -12.40
C ASP A 99 1.34 -25.33 -12.33
N THR A 100 2.16 -24.92 -13.30
CA THR A 100 2.75 -23.58 -13.35
C THR A 100 1.81 -22.53 -13.95
N ARG A 101 0.61 -22.87 -14.43
CA ARG A 101 -0.28 -21.91 -15.13
C ARG A 101 -0.52 -20.62 -14.35
N GLY A 102 -0.71 -20.71 -13.03
CA GLY A 102 -0.88 -19.54 -12.18
C GLY A 102 0.39 -18.69 -12.06
N VAL A 103 1.56 -19.34 -12.04
CA VAL A 103 2.87 -18.69 -11.99
C VAL A 103 3.21 -18.06 -13.34
N ASP A 104 2.87 -18.72 -14.45
CA ASP A 104 3.08 -18.23 -15.81
C ASP A 104 2.24 -16.99 -16.10
N SER A 105 1.04 -16.92 -15.52
CA SER A 105 0.17 -15.73 -15.58
C SER A 105 0.78 -14.52 -14.85
N PHE A 106 1.74 -14.72 -13.94
CA PHE A 106 2.51 -13.66 -13.27
C PHE A 106 3.65 -13.18 -14.19
N SER A 107 3.34 -12.41 -15.22
CA SER A 107 4.27 -12.06 -16.29
C SER A 107 4.32 -10.57 -16.64
N ASP A 108 3.34 -9.77 -16.20
CA ASP A 108 3.27 -8.34 -16.50
C ASP A 108 4.08 -7.52 -15.47
N TYR A 109 5.39 -7.73 -15.46
CA TYR A 109 6.30 -7.10 -14.50
C TYR A 109 6.34 -5.57 -14.66
N LEU A 110 6.16 -5.05 -15.87
CA LEU A 110 6.16 -3.61 -16.11
C LEU A 110 4.96 -2.94 -15.41
N ALA A 111 3.76 -3.48 -15.60
CA ALA A 111 2.58 -2.97 -14.89
C ALA A 111 2.72 -3.15 -13.38
N GLY A 112 3.17 -4.33 -12.91
CA GLY A 112 3.40 -4.60 -11.49
C GLY A 112 4.35 -3.61 -10.83
N PHE A 113 5.56 -3.44 -11.39
CA PHE A 113 6.56 -2.52 -10.84
C PHE A 113 6.11 -1.06 -10.94
N SER A 114 5.42 -0.65 -12.01
CA SER A 114 4.93 0.74 -12.12
C SER A 114 3.91 1.08 -11.03
N VAL A 115 2.94 0.20 -10.77
CA VAL A 115 1.95 0.38 -9.69
C VAL A 115 2.64 0.44 -8.33
N MET A 116 3.59 -0.45 -8.07
CA MET A 116 4.37 -0.46 -6.82
C MET A 116 5.21 0.82 -6.66
N SER A 117 5.91 1.25 -7.71
CA SER A 117 6.74 2.46 -7.68
C SER A 117 5.90 3.70 -7.41
N VAL A 118 4.71 3.81 -8.01
CA VAL A 118 3.77 4.91 -7.74
C VAL A 118 3.28 4.87 -6.30
N ALA A 119 2.84 3.71 -5.81
CA ALA A 119 2.33 3.56 -4.44
C ALA A 119 3.42 3.88 -3.39
N ILE A 120 4.63 3.34 -3.55
CA ILE A 120 5.77 3.62 -2.68
C ILE A 120 6.17 5.09 -2.77
N GLY A 121 6.28 5.64 -3.99
CA GLY A 121 6.65 7.03 -4.22
C GLY A 121 5.67 8.01 -3.57
N LEU A 122 4.36 7.83 -3.79
CA LEU A 122 3.32 8.61 -3.14
C LEU A 122 3.35 8.43 -1.62
N GLY A 123 3.56 7.21 -1.14
CA GLY A 123 3.63 6.94 0.29
C GLY A 123 4.80 7.66 0.96
N LEU A 124 5.99 7.66 0.32
CA LEU A 124 7.17 8.38 0.80
C LEU A 124 6.94 9.89 0.80
N LEU A 125 6.37 10.43 -0.28
CA LEU A 125 6.05 11.86 -0.37
C LEU A 125 5.08 12.30 0.74
N LEU A 126 4.04 11.51 1.01
CA LEU A 126 3.10 11.78 2.10
C LEU A 126 3.77 11.71 3.47
N MET A 127 4.65 10.73 3.71
CA MET A 127 5.39 10.66 4.98
C MET A 127 6.31 11.86 5.19
N LEU A 128 7.00 12.32 4.14
CA LEU A 128 7.83 13.52 4.21
C LEU A 128 6.98 14.76 4.50
N ALA A 129 5.86 14.92 3.80
CA ALA A 129 4.93 16.02 4.02
C ALA A 129 4.36 16.03 5.45
N GLY A 130 3.99 14.85 5.98
CA GLY A 130 3.50 14.68 7.35
C GLY A 130 4.54 15.08 8.39
N ARG A 131 5.78 14.59 8.26
CA ARG A 131 6.89 14.94 9.17
C ARG A 131 7.20 16.44 9.16
N SER A 132 7.19 17.08 7.99
CA SER A 132 7.41 18.52 7.89
C SER A 132 6.29 19.32 8.56
N ALA A 133 5.02 18.88 8.44
CA ALA A 133 3.89 19.52 9.10
C ALA A 133 3.97 19.38 10.63
N ASP A 134 4.29 18.18 11.12
CA ASP A 134 4.41 17.91 12.56
C ASP A 134 5.57 18.70 13.18
N LYS A 135 6.72 18.82 12.49
CA LYS A 135 7.84 19.66 12.92
C LYS A 135 7.47 21.13 13.02
N ARG A 136 6.77 21.68 12.02
CA ARG A 136 6.31 23.09 12.03
C ARG A 136 5.33 23.35 13.18
N ARG A 137 4.40 22.43 13.43
CA ARG A 137 3.43 22.54 14.52
C ARG A 137 4.12 22.57 15.88
N LYS A 138 5.13 21.71 16.09
CA LYS A 138 5.91 21.68 17.33
C LYS A 138 6.64 23.00 17.58
N LEU A 139 7.35 23.51 16.57
CA LEU A 139 8.05 24.80 16.65
C LEU A 139 7.10 25.96 17.01
N ALA A 140 5.94 26.02 16.36
CA ALA A 140 4.95 27.06 16.67
C ALA A 140 4.40 26.98 18.10
N MET A 141 4.28 25.78 18.67
CA MET A 141 3.86 25.59 20.07
C MET A 141 4.97 25.99 21.06
N ASP A 142 6.22 25.67 20.74
CA ASP A 142 7.38 26.08 21.55
C ASP A 142 7.54 27.61 21.56
N ASP A 143 7.37 28.27 20.40
CA ASP A 143 7.40 29.74 20.29
C ASP A 143 6.25 30.40 21.09
N ALA A 144 5.03 29.84 21.02
CA ALA A 144 3.89 30.35 21.77
C ALA A 144 4.06 30.18 23.29
N ALA A 145 4.73 29.10 23.73
CA ALA A 145 5.05 28.87 25.13
C ALA A 145 6.17 29.82 25.64
N ALA A 146 7.12 30.18 24.77
CA ALA A 146 8.21 31.09 25.10
C ALA A 146 7.75 32.56 25.22
N TYR A 147 6.72 32.97 24.47
CA TYR A 147 6.23 34.36 24.42
C TYR A 147 4.71 34.44 24.60
N PRO A 148 4.19 34.28 25.84
CA PRO A 148 2.78 34.48 26.10
C PRO A 148 2.41 35.95 25.84
N ARG A 149 1.54 36.19 24.85
CA ARG A 149 0.98 37.53 24.63
C ARG A 149 -0.02 37.79 25.76
N PHE A 150 0.36 38.67 26.69
CA PHE A 150 -0.51 39.22 27.73
C PHE A 150 -1.40 40.33 27.17
#